data_AF-A0A7J3LYY3-F1
#
_entry.id   AF-A0A7J3LYY3-F1
#
_cell.length_a   1.000
_cell.length_b   1.000
_cell.length_c   1.000
_cell.angle_alpha   90.00
_cell.angle_beta   90.00
_cell.angle_gamma   90.00
#
_symmetry.space_group_name_H-M   'P 1'
#
loop_
_entity.id
_entity.type
_entity.pdbx_description
1 polymer ?
#
loop_
_entity_poly.entity_id
_entity_poly.type
_entity_poly.pdbx_seq_one_letter_code
_entity_poly.pdbx_strand_id
1 'polypeptide(L)'
;MERVTWVIPCILVLSILAYIPLATYAYQGGVAYRLQGKGDEKLEQIIDLAEKARIRANVSLQIAQNLGFDISRLREMYNLGLQLMNRALGEGNYSYALQAMNAFRECIRNSTKMIAEDKSNISMGWIGLTVAVNRLEEFVERVNESAEALEAYGVDVSSVENLLKEVNDTIAEIKSLLADGNVSGAAKLLGDARAKAAEALA
;
A
#
# COMPACT_ATOMS: atom_id res chain seq x y z
N MET A 1 -30.87 -11.86 42.96
CA MET A 1 -31.72 -11.20 41.95
C MET A 1 -30.88 -10.12 41.32
N GLU A 2 -30.26 -10.50 40.21
CA GLU A 2 -29.10 -9.83 39.60
C GLU A 2 -29.52 -8.75 38.61
N ARG A 3 -28.55 -7.88 38.35
CA ARG A 3 -28.66 -6.52 37.84
C ARG A 3 -28.91 -6.49 36.33
N VAL A 4 -29.77 -5.54 35.94
CA VAL A 4 -29.86 -4.97 34.60
C VAL A 4 -28.72 -3.96 34.38
N THR A 5 -28.39 -3.69 33.11
CA THR A 5 -27.42 -2.74 32.53
C THR A 5 -26.03 -3.38 32.31
N TRP A 6 -25.43 -3.48 31.12
CA TRP A 6 -25.29 -2.57 29.99
C TRP A 6 -24.96 -3.36 28.69
N VAL A 7 -25.71 -3.17 27.60
CA VAL A 7 -25.36 -3.75 26.26
C VAL A 7 -25.26 -2.64 25.18
N ILE A 8 -25.15 -1.38 25.59
CA ILE A 8 -24.98 -0.26 24.67
C ILE A 8 -23.79 0.56 25.15
N PRO A 9 -22.57 0.19 24.70
CA PRO A 9 -21.83 1.16 23.88
C PRO A 9 -20.91 0.55 22.79
N CYS A 10 -21.15 -0.66 22.26
CA CYS A 10 -20.25 -1.22 21.22
C CYS A 10 -20.56 -0.75 19.78
N ILE A 11 -21.76 -0.22 19.51
CA ILE A 11 -22.15 0.21 18.16
C ILE A 11 -21.54 1.58 17.78
N LEU A 12 -21.08 2.37 18.75
CA LEU A 12 -20.40 3.65 18.50
C LEU A 12 -18.87 3.55 18.32
N VAL A 13 -18.27 2.39 18.65
CA VAL A 13 -16.85 2.12 18.36
C VAL A 13 -16.67 1.58 16.93
N LEU A 14 -17.68 0.89 16.40
CA LEU A 14 -17.68 0.35 15.03
C LEU A 14 -17.91 1.39 13.94
N SER A 15 -18.54 2.54 14.24
CA SER A 15 -18.66 3.66 13.30
C SER A 15 -17.37 4.49 13.17
N ILE A 16 -16.41 4.33 14.09
CA ILE A 16 -15.09 4.96 14.00
C ILE A 16 -14.11 4.08 13.20
N LEU A 17 -14.25 2.75 13.24
CA LEU A 17 -13.36 1.82 12.54
C LEU A 17 -13.72 1.57 11.07
N ALA A 18 -15.00 1.73 10.69
CA ALA A 18 -15.42 1.70 9.28
C ALA A 18 -14.97 2.94 8.48
N TYR A 19 -14.36 3.93 9.15
CA TYR A 19 -13.81 5.15 8.55
C TYR A 19 -12.29 5.29 8.74
N ILE A 20 -11.58 4.18 9.01
CA ILE A 20 -10.12 4.15 8.94
C ILE A 20 -9.66 3.41 7.66
N PRO A 21 -9.81 4.01 6.47
CA PRO A 21 -8.89 3.73 5.39
C PRO A 21 -7.57 4.46 5.75
N LEU A 22 -6.49 3.71 5.97
CA LEU A 22 -5.12 4.25 6.11
C LEU A 22 -4.73 5.04 7.39
N ALA A 23 -5.63 5.38 8.32
CA ALA A 23 -5.25 6.18 9.51
C ALA A 23 -4.61 5.37 10.66
N THR A 24 -4.80 4.05 10.76
CA THR A 24 -4.07 3.21 11.73
C THR A 24 -2.58 3.11 11.39
N TYR A 25 -2.21 3.25 10.12
CA TYR A 25 -0.81 3.42 9.70
C TYR A 25 -0.20 4.74 10.19
N ALA A 26 -1.01 5.77 10.41
CA ALA A 26 -0.58 6.99 11.05
C ALA A 26 -0.49 6.87 12.58
N TYR A 27 -0.90 5.76 13.21
CA TYR A 27 -0.84 5.63 14.68
C TYR A 27 0.50 5.06 15.18
N GLN A 28 1.13 4.10 14.49
CA GLN A 28 2.46 3.62 14.87
C GLN A 28 3.60 4.55 14.41
N GLY A 29 3.45 5.23 13.26
CA GLY A 29 4.23 6.43 12.97
C GLY A 29 3.83 7.63 13.85
N GLY A 30 2.59 7.64 14.34
CA GLY A 30 2.01 8.72 15.14
C GLY A 30 2.11 8.60 16.66
N VAL A 31 2.85 7.63 17.19
CA VAL A 31 3.26 7.72 18.60
C VAL A 31 4.42 8.71 18.75
N ALA A 32 5.20 8.95 17.68
CA ALA A 32 6.12 10.09 17.59
C ALA A 32 5.38 11.45 17.43
N TYR A 33 4.19 11.44 16.81
CA TYR A 33 3.34 12.58 16.41
C TYR A 33 2.74 13.42 17.54
N ARG A 34 2.98 13.09 18.81
CA ARG A 34 2.50 13.92 19.94
C ARG A 34 3.54 14.85 20.56
N LEU A 35 4.75 14.92 20.01
CA LEU A 35 5.84 15.69 20.64
C LEU A 35 6.34 16.95 19.88
N GLN A 36 5.94 17.23 18.63
CA GLN A 36 6.50 18.40 17.92
C GLN A 36 5.51 19.12 16.97
N GLY A 37 5.43 20.46 17.17
CA GLY A 37 5.22 21.53 16.19
C GLY A 37 4.15 21.46 15.09
N LYS A 38 3.33 22.52 14.96
CA LYS A 38 2.42 22.79 13.82
C LYS A 38 3.09 22.89 12.44
N GLY A 39 4.42 22.87 12.35
CA GLY A 39 5.17 22.79 11.09
C GLY A 39 5.32 21.35 10.57
N ASP A 40 5.30 20.37 11.47
CA ASP A 40 5.61 18.97 11.18
C ASP A 40 4.43 18.23 10.53
N GLU A 41 3.20 18.60 10.83
CA GLU A 41 2.01 17.93 10.28
C GLU A 41 1.96 17.98 8.74
N LYS A 42 2.35 19.10 8.12
CA LYS A 42 2.42 19.21 6.65
C LYS A 42 3.57 18.39 6.06
N LEU A 43 4.70 18.35 6.76
CA LEU A 43 5.87 17.56 6.36
C LEU A 43 5.54 16.07 6.39
N GLU A 44 4.90 15.60 7.45
CA GLU A 44 4.49 14.21 7.60
C GLU A 44 3.48 13.79 6.53
N GLN A 45 2.47 14.63 6.28
CA GLN A 45 1.50 14.38 5.22
C GLN A 45 2.17 14.26 3.85
N ILE A 46 3.15 15.13 3.53
CA ILE A 46 3.83 15.03 2.23
C ILE A 46 4.80 13.85 2.17
N ILE A 47 5.42 13.46 3.29
CA ILE A 47 6.26 12.25 3.38
C ILE A 47 5.41 11.00 3.13
N ASP A 48 4.23 10.90 3.76
CA ASP A 48 3.29 9.81 3.54
C ASP A 48 2.82 9.75 2.07
N LEU A 49 2.53 10.91 1.45
CA LEU A 49 2.20 10.96 0.03
C LEU A 49 3.39 10.59 -0.88
N ALA A 50 4.61 11.00 -0.52
CA ALA A 50 5.83 10.64 -1.23
C ALA A 50 6.09 9.14 -1.16
N GLU A 51 5.89 8.52 0.01
CA GLU A 51 6.05 7.07 0.20
C GLU A 51 5.03 6.29 -0.63
N LYS A 52 3.76 6.73 -0.62
CA LYS A 52 2.71 6.16 -1.48
C LYS A 52 3.06 6.28 -2.96
N ALA A 53 3.72 7.36 -3.37
CA ALA A 53 4.19 7.54 -4.74
C ALA A 53 5.41 6.65 -5.05
N ARG A 54 6.35 6.50 -4.10
CA ARG A 54 7.51 5.61 -4.20
C ARG A 54 7.09 4.17 -4.48
N ILE A 55 6.14 3.64 -3.70
CA ILE A 55 5.60 2.28 -3.88
C ILE A 55 5.06 2.11 -5.30
N ARG A 56 4.21 3.03 -5.77
CA ARG A 56 3.64 2.98 -7.12
C ARG A 56 4.71 3.06 -8.20
N ALA A 57 5.73 3.91 -8.03
CA ALA A 57 6.83 4.03 -8.97
C ALA A 57 7.65 2.75 -9.06
N ASN A 58 7.91 2.08 -7.92
CA ASN A 58 8.60 0.79 -7.88
C ASN A 58 7.81 -0.29 -8.62
N VAL A 59 6.51 -0.37 -8.39
CA VAL A 59 5.65 -1.31 -9.12
C VAL A 59 5.66 -1.04 -10.62
N SER A 60 5.51 0.23 -11.04
CA SER A 60 5.55 0.55 -12.47
C SER A 60 6.90 0.23 -13.12
N LEU A 61 8.01 0.40 -12.39
CA LEU A 61 9.35 -0.04 -12.82
C LEU A 61 9.43 -1.55 -13.03
N GLN A 62 8.94 -2.34 -12.06
CA GLN A 62 8.93 -3.79 -12.15
C GLN A 62 8.09 -4.27 -13.34
N ILE A 63 6.91 -3.67 -13.55
CA ILE A 63 6.07 -3.96 -14.72
C ILE A 63 6.84 -3.67 -16.01
N ALA A 64 7.43 -2.49 -16.15
CA ALA A 64 8.20 -2.13 -17.32
C ALA A 64 9.38 -3.10 -17.57
N GLN A 65 10.12 -3.45 -16.52
CA GLN A 65 11.22 -4.40 -16.62
C GLN A 65 10.74 -5.80 -17.05
N ASN A 66 9.67 -6.30 -16.45
CA ASN A 66 9.10 -7.62 -16.78
C ASN A 66 8.56 -7.67 -18.21
N LEU A 67 8.12 -6.54 -18.74
CA LEU A 67 7.71 -6.42 -20.14
C LEU A 67 8.86 -6.28 -21.13
N GLY A 68 10.11 -6.22 -20.65
CA GLY A 68 11.33 -6.19 -21.45
C GLY A 68 11.82 -4.79 -21.83
N PHE A 69 11.30 -3.73 -21.21
CA PHE A 69 11.73 -2.36 -21.51
C PHE A 69 13.09 -2.02 -20.90
N ASP A 70 13.86 -1.17 -21.58
CA ASP A 70 15.01 -0.52 -20.96
C ASP A 70 14.53 0.53 -19.94
N ILE A 71 14.71 0.21 -18.66
CA ILE A 71 14.28 1.05 -17.55
C ILE A 71 15.38 1.95 -16.99
N SER A 72 16.54 2.08 -17.65
CA SER A 72 17.70 2.82 -17.13
C SER A 72 17.33 4.24 -16.68
N ARG A 73 16.65 4.98 -17.56
CA ARG A 73 16.18 6.36 -17.28
C ARG A 73 15.12 6.42 -16.18
N LEU A 74 14.22 5.45 -16.12
CA LEU A 74 13.19 5.40 -15.07
C LEU A 74 13.83 5.10 -13.70
N ARG A 75 14.85 4.23 -13.68
CA ARG A 75 15.60 3.89 -12.47
C ARG A 75 16.37 5.09 -11.93
N GLU A 76 16.95 5.92 -12.80
CA GLU A 76 17.56 7.19 -12.40
C GLU A 76 16.55 8.12 -11.70
N MET A 77 15.35 8.29 -12.27
CA MET A 77 14.29 9.10 -11.66
C MET A 77 13.83 8.55 -10.30
N TYR A 78 13.68 7.23 -10.20
CA TYR A 78 13.32 6.57 -8.95
C TYR A 78 14.40 6.76 -7.88
N ASN A 79 15.68 6.57 -8.24
CA ASN A 79 16.80 6.77 -7.34
C ASN A 79 16.93 8.23 -6.89
N LEU A 80 16.68 9.19 -7.78
CA LEU A 80 16.60 10.60 -7.41
C LEU A 80 15.50 10.83 -6.36
N GLY A 81 14.32 10.24 -6.57
CA GLY A 81 13.22 10.28 -5.60
C GLY A 81 13.62 9.72 -4.23
N LEU A 82 14.31 8.58 -4.18
CA LEU A 82 14.83 7.99 -2.94
C LEU A 82 15.83 8.92 -2.23
N GLN A 83 16.77 9.50 -2.98
CA GLN A 83 17.77 10.42 -2.42
C GLN A 83 17.09 11.66 -1.81
N LEU A 84 16.13 12.26 -2.51
CA LEU A 84 15.37 13.41 -2.03
C LEU A 84 14.53 13.05 -0.79
N MET A 85 13.91 11.88 -0.78
CA MET A 85 13.14 11.40 0.35
C MET A 85 14.01 11.18 1.59
N ASN A 86 15.18 10.57 1.44
CA ASN A 86 16.13 10.40 2.54
C ASN A 86 16.62 11.74 3.11
N ARG A 87 16.86 12.75 2.25
CA ARG A 87 17.16 14.12 2.71
C ARG A 87 16.00 14.75 3.44
N ALA A 88 14.76 14.55 2.96
CA ALA A 88 13.58 15.07 3.63
C ALA A 88 13.42 14.50 5.04
N LEU A 89 13.64 13.19 5.20
CA LEU A 89 13.61 12.50 6.50
C LEU A 89 14.75 12.93 7.42
N GLY A 90 15.96 13.09 6.89
CA GLY A 90 17.13 13.48 7.68
C GLY A 90 17.15 14.95 8.10
N GLU A 91 16.66 15.84 7.25
CA GLU A 91 16.70 17.30 7.47
C GLU A 91 15.36 17.89 7.91
N GLY A 92 14.28 17.10 7.91
CA GLY A 92 12.93 17.58 8.23
C GLY A 92 12.42 18.61 7.20
N ASN A 93 12.76 18.44 5.92
CA ASN A 93 12.52 19.48 4.91
C ASN A 93 11.38 19.13 3.94
N TYR A 94 10.30 19.92 4.03
CA TYR A 94 9.09 19.77 3.20
C TYR A 94 9.38 19.87 1.70
N SER A 95 10.30 20.75 1.29
CA SER A 95 10.63 20.95 -0.12
C SER A 95 11.23 19.67 -0.73
N TYR A 96 12.10 18.97 0.00
CA TYR A 96 12.67 17.71 -0.47
C TYR A 96 11.62 16.61 -0.56
N ALA A 97 10.69 16.52 0.41
CA ALA A 97 9.60 15.55 0.34
C ALA A 97 8.69 15.80 -0.88
N LEU A 98 8.38 17.07 -1.17
CA LEU A 98 7.60 17.45 -2.35
C LEU A 98 8.33 17.10 -3.66
N GLN A 99 9.63 17.38 -3.73
CA GLN A 99 10.45 17.02 -4.90
C GLN A 99 10.55 15.50 -5.08
N ALA A 100 10.72 14.75 -3.99
CA ALA A 100 10.72 13.28 -4.01
C ALA A 100 9.40 12.74 -4.58
N MET A 101 8.27 13.22 -4.06
CA MET A 101 6.94 12.85 -4.55
C MET A 101 6.79 13.13 -6.05
N ASN A 102 7.27 14.30 -6.51
CA ASN A 102 7.21 14.66 -7.92
C ASN A 102 8.08 13.75 -8.80
N ALA A 103 9.30 13.43 -8.36
CA ALA A 103 10.17 12.47 -9.06
C ALA A 103 9.52 11.09 -9.20
N PHE A 104 8.89 10.58 -8.15
CA PHE A 104 8.15 9.32 -8.22
C PHE A 104 6.94 9.41 -9.16
N ARG A 105 6.18 10.51 -9.13
CA ARG A 105 5.06 10.73 -10.05
C ARG A 105 5.50 10.79 -11.51
N GLU A 106 6.63 11.44 -11.79
CA GLU A 106 7.20 11.47 -13.14
C GLU A 106 7.67 10.08 -13.59
N CYS A 107 8.31 9.31 -12.70
CA CYS A 107 8.66 7.92 -12.96
C CYS A 107 7.43 7.09 -13.35
N ILE A 108 6.34 7.18 -12.58
CA ILE A 108 5.06 6.52 -12.89
C ILE A 108 4.56 6.97 -14.26
N ARG A 109 4.46 8.28 -14.50
CA ARG A 109 3.93 8.81 -15.77
C ARG A 109 4.74 8.32 -16.96
N ASN A 110 6.06 8.36 -16.88
CA ASN A 110 6.94 7.98 -17.97
C ASN A 110 6.93 6.47 -18.21
N SER A 111 6.89 5.66 -17.15
CA SER A 111 6.76 4.20 -17.28
C SER A 111 5.44 3.80 -17.93
N THR A 112 4.31 4.39 -17.51
CA THR A 112 3.00 4.14 -18.10
C THR A 112 2.96 4.57 -19.57
N LYS A 113 3.52 5.74 -19.89
CA LYS A 113 3.61 6.22 -21.27
C LYS A 113 4.42 5.26 -22.15
N MET A 114 5.58 4.83 -21.66
CA MET A 114 6.44 3.87 -22.35
C MET A 114 5.72 2.54 -22.63
N ILE A 115 4.99 2.01 -21.64
CA ILE A 115 4.21 0.77 -21.81
C ILE A 115 3.09 0.96 -22.84
N ALA A 116 2.37 2.08 -22.76
CA ALA A 116 1.22 2.36 -23.64
C ALA A 116 1.63 2.60 -25.11
N GLU A 117 2.79 3.22 -25.35
CA GLU A 117 3.27 3.53 -26.70
C GLU A 117 3.78 2.29 -27.45
N ASP A 118 4.36 1.32 -26.76
CA ASP A 118 4.98 0.13 -27.37
C ASP A 118 4.07 -1.12 -27.36
N LYS A 119 3.27 -1.30 -26.30
CA LYS A 119 2.32 -2.43 -26.19
C LYS A 119 0.88 -1.94 -26.27
N SER A 120 0.40 -1.71 -27.49
CA SER A 120 -0.95 -1.22 -27.81
C SER A 120 -2.11 -2.04 -27.21
N ASN A 121 -1.84 -3.27 -26.75
CA ASN A 121 -2.85 -4.19 -26.20
C ASN A 121 -2.90 -4.19 -24.66
N ILE A 122 -1.98 -3.50 -23.96
CA ILE A 122 -2.04 -3.39 -22.50
C ILE A 122 -2.95 -2.22 -22.14
N SER A 123 -4.12 -2.52 -21.60
CA SER A 123 -5.06 -1.49 -21.16
C SER A 123 -4.54 -0.79 -19.89
N MET A 124 -4.87 0.51 -19.74
CA MET A 124 -4.63 1.24 -18.49
C MET A 124 -5.28 0.58 -17.27
N GLY A 125 -6.40 -0.13 -17.48
CA GLY A 125 -7.05 -0.93 -16.45
C GLY A 125 -6.17 -2.06 -15.93
N TRP A 126 -5.46 -2.76 -16.83
CA TRP A 126 -4.50 -3.82 -16.46
C TRP A 126 -3.35 -3.28 -15.61
N ILE A 127 -2.78 -2.13 -15.99
CA ILE A 127 -1.70 -1.47 -15.22
C ILE A 127 -2.20 -1.07 -13.83
N GLY A 128 -3.38 -0.42 -13.78
CA GLY A 128 -3.99 0.00 -12.52
C GLY A 128 -4.27 -1.17 -11.57
N LEU A 129 -4.73 -2.30 -12.10
CA LEU A 129 -4.98 -3.51 -11.34
C LEU A 129 -3.69 -4.16 -10.85
N THR A 130 -2.66 -4.25 -11.68
CA THR A 130 -1.35 -4.79 -11.27
C THR A 130 -0.77 -3.98 -10.12
N VAL A 131 -0.86 -2.65 -10.19
CA VAL A 131 -0.47 -1.77 -9.07
C VAL A 131 -1.30 -2.04 -7.82
N ALA A 132 -2.60 -2.26 -7.99
CA ALA A 132 -3.51 -2.49 -6.88
C ALA A 132 -3.30 -3.86 -6.19
N VAL A 133 -2.86 -4.87 -6.94
CA VAL A 133 -2.49 -6.21 -6.45
C VAL A 133 -1.17 -6.17 -5.70
N ASN A 134 -0.13 -5.55 -6.26
CA ASN A 134 1.16 -5.45 -5.57
C ASN A 134 1.03 -4.69 -4.23
N ARG A 135 0.15 -3.68 -4.17
CA ARG A 135 -0.16 -2.99 -2.90
C ARG A 135 -0.85 -3.89 -1.88
N LEU A 136 -1.65 -4.85 -2.33
CA LEU A 136 -2.27 -5.84 -1.45
C LEU A 136 -1.22 -6.84 -0.95
N GLU A 137 -0.28 -7.26 -1.80
CA GLU A 137 0.85 -8.12 -1.40
C GLU A 137 1.71 -7.46 -0.31
N GLU A 138 2.16 -6.23 -0.53
CA GLU A 138 2.92 -5.49 0.49
C GLU A 138 2.13 -5.29 1.78
N PHE A 139 0.79 -5.17 1.69
CA PHE A 139 -0.05 -5.11 2.87
C PHE A 139 -0.06 -6.44 3.62
N VAL A 140 -0.29 -7.56 2.92
CA VAL A 140 -0.27 -8.91 3.49
C VAL A 140 1.07 -9.22 4.14
N GLU A 141 2.19 -8.88 3.49
CA GLU A 141 3.54 -9.04 4.01
C GLU A 141 3.71 -8.34 5.37
N ARG A 142 3.28 -7.08 5.49
CA ARG A 142 3.34 -6.36 6.77
C ARG A 142 2.43 -6.94 7.85
N VAL A 143 1.27 -7.46 7.49
CA VAL A 143 0.38 -8.12 8.47
C VAL A 143 1.04 -9.42 8.96
N ASN A 144 1.67 -10.19 8.06
CA ASN A 144 2.45 -11.36 8.43
C ASN A 144 3.59 -10.99 9.41
N GLU A 145 4.40 -9.98 9.10
CA GLU A 145 5.47 -9.52 10.01
C GLU A 145 4.94 -9.12 11.40
N SER A 146 3.75 -8.51 11.44
CA SER A 146 3.10 -8.13 12.69
C SER A 146 2.56 -9.34 13.47
N ALA A 147 2.03 -10.34 12.76
CA ALA A 147 1.54 -11.59 13.34
C ALA A 147 2.71 -12.40 13.92
N GLU A 148 3.83 -12.53 13.21
CA GLU A 148 5.05 -13.18 13.70
C GLU A 148 5.58 -12.50 14.97
N ALA A 149 5.55 -11.17 15.02
CA ALA A 149 5.94 -10.44 16.23
C ALA A 149 5.03 -10.74 17.42
N LEU A 150 3.71 -10.84 17.21
CA LEU A 150 2.74 -11.17 18.26
C LEU A 150 2.88 -12.63 18.74
N GLU A 151 3.13 -13.56 17.82
CA GLU A 151 3.39 -14.96 18.15
C GLU A 151 4.62 -15.10 19.06
N ALA A 152 5.67 -14.30 18.81
CA ALA A 152 6.85 -14.26 19.68
C ALA A 152 6.55 -13.81 21.12
N TYR A 153 5.42 -13.11 21.33
CA TYR A 153 4.88 -12.76 22.66
C TYR A 153 3.88 -13.79 23.21
N GLY A 154 3.67 -14.91 22.53
CA GLY A 154 2.77 -15.99 22.93
C GLY A 154 1.30 -15.75 22.60
N VAL A 155 1.01 -14.83 21.69
CA VAL A 155 -0.36 -14.61 21.17
C VAL A 155 -0.65 -15.63 20.07
N ASP A 156 -1.81 -16.28 20.13
CA ASP A 156 -2.27 -17.17 19.05
C ASP A 156 -2.70 -16.35 17.83
N VAL A 157 -2.04 -16.57 16.69
CA VAL A 157 -2.26 -15.89 15.41
C VAL A 157 -2.79 -16.82 14.31
N SER A 158 -3.16 -18.06 14.65
CA SER A 158 -3.56 -19.09 13.68
C SER A 158 -4.74 -18.67 12.79
N SER A 159 -5.69 -17.88 13.29
CA SER A 159 -6.79 -17.33 12.49
C SER A 159 -6.31 -16.33 11.45
N VAL A 160 -5.37 -15.46 11.82
CA VAL A 160 -4.76 -14.44 10.94
C VAL A 160 -3.98 -15.13 9.83
N GLU A 161 -3.14 -16.11 10.17
CA GLU A 161 -2.34 -16.86 9.19
C GLU A 161 -3.21 -17.56 8.14
N ASN A 162 -4.31 -18.19 8.57
CA ASN A 162 -5.23 -18.86 7.65
C ASN A 162 -5.89 -17.86 6.69
N LEU A 163 -6.34 -16.70 7.19
CA LEU A 163 -6.92 -15.66 6.34
C LEU A 163 -5.89 -15.09 5.35
N LEU A 164 -4.66 -14.82 5.80
CA LEU A 164 -3.60 -14.29 4.93
C LEU A 164 -3.17 -15.31 3.87
N LYS A 165 -3.19 -16.61 4.20
CA LYS A 165 -2.99 -17.67 3.22
C LYS A 165 -4.06 -17.65 2.13
N GLU A 166 -5.34 -17.56 2.49
CA GLU A 166 -6.42 -17.44 1.50
C GLU A 166 -6.31 -16.18 0.63
N VAL A 167 -5.86 -15.06 1.23
CA VAL A 167 -5.62 -13.81 0.50
C VAL A 167 -4.49 -14.01 -0.51
N ASN A 168 -3.39 -14.68 -0.12
CA ASN A 168 -2.27 -15.00 -1.02
C ASN A 168 -2.69 -15.93 -2.18
N ASP A 169 -3.51 -16.94 -1.90
CA ASP A 169 -4.06 -17.81 -2.95
C ASP A 169 -4.92 -16.99 -3.94
N THR A 170 -5.74 -16.07 -3.42
CA THR A 170 -6.55 -15.17 -4.25
C THR A 170 -5.68 -14.21 -5.07
N ILE A 171 -4.58 -13.70 -4.51
CA ILE A 171 -3.60 -12.85 -5.22
C ILE A 171 -2.96 -13.62 -6.38
N ALA A 172 -2.59 -14.88 -6.17
CA ALA A 172 -2.04 -15.72 -7.23
C ALA A 172 -3.04 -15.91 -8.37
N GLU A 173 -4.32 -16.13 -8.05
CA GLU A 173 -5.39 -16.22 -9.05
C GLU A 173 -5.58 -14.89 -9.80
N ILE A 174 -5.58 -13.75 -9.10
CA ILE A 174 -5.66 -12.43 -9.74
C ILE A 174 -4.51 -12.23 -10.72
N LYS A 175 -3.28 -12.62 -10.36
CA LYS A 175 -2.11 -12.53 -11.26
C LYS A 175 -2.28 -13.41 -12.50
N SER A 176 -2.83 -14.62 -12.36
CA SER A 176 -3.17 -15.48 -13.49
C SER A 176 -4.19 -14.81 -14.42
N LEU A 177 -5.28 -14.28 -13.88
CA LEU A 177 -6.30 -13.58 -14.66
C LEU A 177 -5.74 -12.36 -15.39
N LEU A 178 -4.83 -11.61 -14.76
CA LEU A 178 -4.14 -10.50 -15.40
C LEU A 178 -3.23 -10.97 -16.53
N ALA A 179 -2.51 -12.08 -16.37
CA ALA A 179 -1.70 -12.67 -17.44
C ALA A 179 -2.56 -13.08 -18.66
N ASP A 180 -3.77 -13.59 -18.41
CA ASP A 180 -4.74 -13.95 -19.44
C ASP A 180 -5.49 -12.75 -20.05
N GLY A 181 -5.24 -11.53 -19.55
CA GLY A 181 -5.94 -10.31 -19.98
C GLY A 181 -7.36 -10.16 -19.45
N ASN A 182 -7.79 -11.01 -18.51
CA ASN A 182 -9.11 -10.94 -17.86
C ASN A 182 -9.14 -9.89 -16.73
N VAL A 183 -9.11 -8.62 -17.14
CA VAL A 183 -9.08 -7.45 -16.23
C VAL A 183 -10.32 -7.37 -15.33
N SER A 184 -11.51 -7.72 -15.84
CA SER A 184 -12.77 -7.66 -15.08
C SER A 184 -12.85 -8.74 -14.00
N GLY A 185 -12.42 -9.97 -14.32
CA GLY A 185 -12.30 -11.05 -13.33
C GLY A 185 -11.30 -10.71 -12.23
N ALA A 186 -10.13 -10.21 -12.62
CA ALA A 186 -9.10 -9.73 -11.68
C ALA A 186 -9.63 -8.62 -10.76
N ALA A 187 -10.41 -7.66 -11.28
CA ALA A 187 -11.00 -6.57 -10.50
C ALA A 187 -11.94 -7.07 -9.41
N LYS A 188 -12.77 -8.07 -9.73
CA LYS A 188 -13.72 -8.66 -8.79
C LYS A 188 -12.98 -9.35 -7.64
N LEU A 189 -12.06 -10.27 -7.98
CA LEU A 189 -11.28 -11.00 -6.97
C LEU A 189 -10.44 -10.08 -6.10
N LEU A 190 -9.91 -8.99 -6.64
CA LEU A 190 -9.18 -7.99 -5.85
C LEU A 190 -10.07 -7.33 -4.79
N GLY A 191 -11.36 -7.10 -5.08
CA GLY A 191 -12.32 -6.61 -4.11
C GLY A 191 -12.51 -7.59 -2.95
N ASP A 192 -12.70 -8.87 -3.28
CA ASP A 192 -12.91 -9.95 -2.31
C ASP A 192 -11.65 -10.17 -1.44
N ALA A 193 -10.47 -10.20 -2.07
CA ALA A 193 -9.19 -10.36 -1.38
C ALA A 193 -8.92 -9.21 -0.39
N ARG A 194 -9.30 -7.97 -0.74
CA ARG A 194 -9.17 -6.82 0.17
C ARG A 194 -10.10 -6.91 1.37
N ALA A 195 -11.33 -7.38 1.16
CA ALA A 195 -12.28 -7.56 2.25
C ALA A 195 -11.76 -8.61 3.25
N LYS A 196 -11.27 -9.75 2.74
CA LYS A 196 -10.63 -10.79 3.59
C LYS A 196 -9.38 -10.31 4.31
N ALA A 197 -8.52 -9.55 3.62
CA ALA A 197 -7.31 -9.02 4.25
C ALA A 197 -7.63 -8.00 5.35
N ALA A 198 -8.76 -7.29 5.26
CA ALA A 198 -9.25 -6.43 6.32
C ALA A 198 -9.85 -7.23 7.50
N GLU A 199 -10.49 -8.36 7.23
CA GLU A 199 -10.99 -9.29 8.26
C GLU A 199 -9.85 -9.87 9.10
N ALA A 200 -8.67 -10.11 8.51
CA ALA A 200 -7.49 -10.58 9.24
C ALA A 200 -6.95 -9.57 10.28
N LEU A 201 -7.39 -8.31 10.23
CA LEU A 201 -7.03 -7.27 11.20
C LEU A 201 -8.11 -7.01 12.27
N ALA A 202 -9.29 -7.59 12.12
CA ALA A 202 -10.45 -7.33 12.98
C ALA A 202 -10.43 -8.21 14.24
#